data_AF-A0A1C7HKC3-F1
#
_entry.id   AF-A0A1C7HKC3-F1
#
_cell.length_a   1.000
_cell.length_b   1.000
_cell.length_c   1.000
_cell.angle_alpha   90.00
_cell.angle_beta   90.00
_cell.angle_gamma   90.00
#
_symmetry.space_group_name_H-M   'P 1'
#
loop_
_entity.id
_entity.type
_entity.pdbx_description
1 polymer ?
#
loop_
_entity_poly.entity_id
_entity_poly.type
_entity_poly.pdbx_seq_one_letter_code
_entity_poly.pdbx_strand_id
1 'polypeptide(L)'
;MLYDNRIAAAFLEGRPVTEEKHFYLLQEYKEADPKRRDIVQELDSQLESIVEEFPTFNKELFEAVFPNYREQLETVCIMAVVGTKENRIVKSEEGLCILIDLIHIADYTRIVSQMTYILQNYLTFELSKYLIQKQFPVRSRKYLSLLNHLAFTNGLANYLAWNASCSSYKFYTQKYEAHKERAFGLLSQALQVETKALQHKILVSAVTQEFWNQFPSVAGMFYFDDIYRDLGKEGIVLLYRHGPKNFIQTIFHE
;
A
#
# COMPACT_ATOMS: atom_id res chain seq x y z
N MET A 1 -12.77 -5.69 -9.37
CA MET A 1 -11.60 -5.03 -9.97
C MET A 1 -11.51 -5.44 -11.41
N LEU A 2 -11.09 -4.52 -12.25
CA LEU A 2 -10.86 -4.75 -13.68
C LEU A 2 -9.37 -4.95 -13.91
N TYR A 3 -9.01 -5.82 -14.86
CA TYR A 3 -7.64 -5.99 -15.31
C TYR A 3 -7.50 -5.46 -16.74
N ASP A 4 -6.52 -4.58 -16.97
CA ASP A 4 -6.22 -4.01 -18.30
C ASP A 4 -4.72 -4.15 -18.58
N ASN A 5 -4.36 -5.05 -19.48
CA ASN A 5 -2.98 -5.28 -19.88
C ASN A 5 -2.66 -4.77 -21.29
N ARG A 6 -3.49 -3.94 -21.93
CA ARG A 6 -3.29 -3.53 -23.34
C ARG A 6 -1.91 -2.93 -23.62
N ILE A 7 -1.38 -2.14 -22.69
CA ILE A 7 -0.04 -1.54 -22.79
C ILE A 7 1.05 -2.62 -22.72
N ALA A 8 0.96 -3.56 -21.76
CA ALA A 8 1.90 -4.67 -21.66
C ALA A 8 1.78 -5.61 -22.88
N ALA A 9 0.56 -5.92 -23.33
CA ALA A 9 0.28 -6.74 -24.51
C ALA A 9 0.88 -6.14 -25.79
N ALA A 10 0.75 -4.82 -26.00
CA ALA A 10 1.38 -4.14 -27.14
C ALA A 10 2.90 -4.35 -27.15
N PHE A 11 3.57 -4.24 -25.99
CA PHE A 11 5.00 -4.50 -25.88
C PHE A 11 5.38 -5.97 -26.16
N LEU A 12 4.58 -6.92 -25.65
CA LEU A 12 4.79 -8.36 -25.86
C LEU A 12 4.65 -8.74 -27.34
N GLU A 13 3.66 -8.16 -28.03
CA GLU A 13 3.40 -8.33 -29.46
C GLU A 13 4.37 -7.54 -30.36
N GLY A 14 5.16 -6.63 -29.78
CA GLY A 14 6.07 -5.75 -30.53
C GLY A 14 5.36 -4.62 -31.29
N ARG A 15 4.13 -4.27 -30.89
CA ARG A 15 3.41 -3.10 -31.39
C ARG A 15 3.83 -1.83 -30.65
N PRO A 16 3.67 -0.64 -31.27
CA PRO A 16 3.97 0.62 -30.60
C PRO A 16 3.04 0.87 -29.40
N VAL A 17 3.60 0.87 -28.19
CA VAL A 17 2.86 1.17 -26.94
C VAL A 17 2.24 2.58 -26.97
N THR A 18 2.85 3.50 -27.73
CA THR A 18 2.38 4.89 -27.91
C THR A 18 1.01 5.00 -28.60
N GLU A 19 0.55 3.95 -29.26
CA GLU A 19 -0.74 3.92 -29.95
C GLU A 19 -1.89 3.44 -29.04
N GLU A 20 -1.57 2.93 -27.84
CA GLU A 20 -2.58 2.44 -26.92
C GLU A 20 -3.38 3.60 -26.27
N LYS A 21 -4.70 3.41 -26.13
CA LYS A 21 -5.64 4.43 -25.61
C LYS A 21 -5.16 5.08 -24.32
N HIS A 22 -4.58 4.29 -23.42
CA HIS A 22 -4.19 4.72 -22.08
C HIS A 22 -2.72 5.13 -21.97
N PHE A 23 -2.00 5.25 -23.09
CA PHE A 23 -0.59 5.68 -23.10
C PHE A 23 -0.37 7.01 -22.38
N TYR A 24 -1.32 7.95 -22.49
CA TYR A 24 -1.25 9.27 -21.85
C TYR A 24 -1.16 9.23 -20.32
N LEU A 25 -1.46 8.07 -19.69
CA LEU A 25 -1.32 7.87 -18.25
C LEU A 25 0.11 7.56 -17.81
N LEU A 26 1.00 7.15 -18.73
CA LEU A 26 2.41 6.87 -18.44
C LEU A 26 3.17 8.19 -18.21
N GLN A 27 4.01 8.22 -17.19
CA GLN A 27 4.84 9.38 -16.87
C GLN A 27 6.30 9.14 -17.26
N GLU A 28 6.89 10.14 -17.94
CA GLU A 28 8.31 10.12 -18.34
C GLU A 28 8.65 8.83 -19.12
N TYR A 29 7.80 8.47 -20.09
CA TYR A 29 7.89 7.20 -20.82
C TYR A 29 9.28 6.95 -21.38
N LYS A 30 9.78 5.73 -21.15
CA LYS A 30 10.99 5.20 -21.75
C LYS A 30 10.68 3.88 -22.43
N GLU A 31 11.19 3.72 -23.65
CA GLU A 31 11.04 2.49 -24.40
C GLU A 31 11.74 1.33 -23.66
N ALA A 32 10.99 0.26 -23.46
CA ALA A 32 11.41 -0.94 -22.78
C ALA A 32 12.35 -1.79 -23.65
N ASP A 33 13.37 -2.43 -23.05
CA ASP A 33 14.23 -3.38 -23.76
C ASP A 33 13.41 -4.61 -24.21
N PRO A 34 13.32 -4.91 -25.53
CA PRO A 34 12.57 -6.07 -26.04
C PRO A 34 13.03 -7.42 -25.47
N LYS A 35 14.25 -7.53 -24.94
CA LYS A 35 14.74 -8.74 -24.27
C LYS A 35 14.02 -9.05 -22.96
N ARG A 36 13.23 -8.10 -22.43
CA ARG A 36 12.46 -8.26 -21.19
C ARG A 36 11.08 -8.87 -21.42
N ARG A 37 10.71 -9.25 -22.65
CA ARG A 37 9.39 -9.83 -22.96
C ARG A 37 9.04 -11.05 -22.11
N ASP A 38 9.95 -11.99 -21.95
CA ASP A 38 9.68 -13.22 -21.17
C ASP A 38 9.29 -12.90 -19.72
N ILE A 39 9.99 -11.97 -19.08
CA ILE A 39 9.68 -11.59 -17.69
C ILE A 39 8.42 -10.73 -17.60
N VAL A 40 8.15 -9.90 -18.60
CA VAL A 40 6.89 -9.14 -18.66
C VAL A 40 5.70 -10.09 -18.84
N GLN A 41 5.82 -11.11 -19.68
CA GLN A 41 4.77 -12.12 -19.88
C GLN A 41 4.46 -12.89 -18.60
N GLU A 42 5.50 -13.32 -17.87
CA GLU A 42 5.33 -13.98 -16.58
C GLU A 42 4.65 -13.07 -15.56
N LEU A 43 5.13 -11.83 -15.40
CA LEU A 43 4.56 -10.91 -14.42
C LEU A 43 3.14 -10.43 -14.77
N ASP A 44 2.80 -10.32 -16.06
CA ASP A 44 1.44 -10.05 -16.53
C ASP A 44 0.48 -11.16 -16.07
N SER A 45 0.88 -12.43 -16.27
CA SER A 45 0.07 -13.58 -15.83
C SER A 45 -0.05 -13.66 -14.31
N GLN A 46 1.04 -13.42 -13.57
CA GLN A 46 1.00 -13.38 -12.10
C GLN A 46 0.09 -12.25 -11.60
N LEU A 47 0.16 -11.06 -12.23
CA LEU A 47 -0.66 -9.92 -11.85
C LEU A 47 -2.14 -10.19 -12.12
N GLU A 48 -2.50 -10.75 -13.26
CA GLU A 48 -3.88 -11.15 -13.59
C GLU A 48 -4.44 -12.10 -12.52
N SER A 49 -3.70 -13.17 -12.19
CA SER A 49 -4.09 -14.12 -11.13
C SER A 49 -4.27 -13.44 -9.76
N ILE A 50 -3.37 -12.52 -9.38
CA ILE A 50 -3.49 -11.76 -8.13
C ILE A 50 -4.77 -10.90 -8.13
N VAL A 51 -5.13 -10.29 -9.26
CA VAL A 51 -6.33 -9.45 -9.40
C VAL A 51 -7.61 -10.29 -9.31
N GLU A 52 -7.63 -11.47 -9.91
CA GLU A 52 -8.76 -12.40 -9.85
C GLU A 52 -8.98 -12.97 -8.45
N GLU A 53 -7.90 -13.35 -7.76
CA GLU A 53 -7.95 -14.01 -6.46
C GLU A 53 -7.99 -13.05 -5.27
N PHE A 54 -7.86 -11.75 -5.50
CA PHE A 54 -7.73 -10.74 -4.46
C PHE A 54 -8.83 -10.83 -3.38
N PRO A 55 -8.48 -10.69 -2.08
CA PRO A 55 -7.13 -10.46 -1.53
C PRO A 55 -6.28 -11.73 -1.44
N THR A 56 -5.00 -11.62 -1.81
CA THR A 56 -4.01 -12.71 -1.73
C THR A 56 -3.22 -12.70 -0.42
N PHE A 57 -3.05 -11.53 0.21
CA PHE A 57 -2.49 -11.40 1.56
C PHE A 57 -3.57 -11.16 2.60
N ASN A 58 -3.40 -11.79 3.76
CA ASN A 58 -4.27 -11.66 4.93
C ASN A 58 -5.76 -11.86 4.63
N LYS A 59 -6.10 -12.75 3.70
CA LYS A 59 -7.46 -12.85 3.16
C LYS A 59 -8.56 -12.80 4.22
N GLU A 60 -8.49 -13.66 5.23
CA GLU A 60 -9.49 -13.70 6.30
C GLU A 60 -9.59 -12.37 7.08
N LEU A 61 -8.46 -11.78 7.44
CA LEU A 61 -8.44 -10.50 8.16
C LEU A 61 -8.89 -9.34 7.26
N PHE A 62 -8.45 -9.32 6.01
CA PHE A 62 -8.82 -8.30 5.02
C PHE A 62 -10.34 -8.30 4.81
N GLU A 63 -10.94 -9.47 4.64
CA GLU A 63 -12.40 -9.63 4.48
C GLU A 63 -13.16 -9.23 5.75
N ALA A 64 -12.60 -9.50 6.94
CA ALA A 64 -13.22 -9.07 8.20
C ALA A 64 -13.18 -7.55 8.41
N VAL A 65 -12.08 -6.90 7.99
CA VAL A 65 -11.90 -5.44 8.07
C VAL A 65 -12.74 -4.73 7.00
N PHE A 66 -12.79 -5.26 5.78
CA PHE A 66 -13.47 -4.67 4.63
C PHE A 66 -14.55 -5.61 4.04
N PRO A 67 -15.66 -5.88 4.75
CA PRO A 67 -16.63 -6.88 4.32
C PRO A 67 -17.26 -6.62 2.93
N ASN A 68 -17.31 -5.37 2.49
CA ASN A 68 -17.91 -4.96 1.22
C ASN A 68 -16.85 -4.59 0.15
N TYR A 69 -15.59 -5.05 0.29
CA TYR A 69 -14.50 -4.66 -0.61
C TYR A 69 -14.80 -4.94 -2.09
N ARG A 70 -15.48 -6.05 -2.41
CA ARG A 70 -15.74 -6.45 -3.80
C ARG A 70 -16.53 -5.38 -4.57
N GLU A 71 -17.63 -4.91 -3.98
CA GLU A 71 -18.44 -3.80 -4.52
C GLU A 71 -17.60 -2.50 -4.56
N GLN A 72 -16.87 -2.20 -3.48
CA GLN A 72 -16.10 -0.97 -3.40
C GLN A 72 -14.94 -0.88 -4.39
N LEU A 73 -14.41 -2.02 -4.84
CA LEU A 73 -13.31 -2.16 -5.79
C LEU A 73 -13.77 -2.56 -7.20
N GLU A 74 -15.07 -2.60 -7.49
CA GLU A 74 -15.58 -3.04 -8.80
C GLU A 74 -15.10 -2.13 -9.93
N THR A 75 -15.00 -0.82 -9.67
CA THR A 75 -14.60 0.23 -10.63
C THR A 75 -13.10 0.53 -10.60
N VAL A 76 -12.32 -0.15 -9.76
CA VAL A 76 -10.87 0.03 -9.73
C VAL A 76 -10.25 -0.81 -10.83
N CYS A 77 -9.49 -0.16 -11.71
CA CYS A 77 -8.75 -0.79 -12.81
C CYS A 77 -7.29 -0.99 -12.41
N ILE A 78 -6.81 -2.23 -12.50
CA ILE A 78 -5.40 -2.57 -12.35
C ILE A 78 -4.80 -2.67 -13.74
N MET A 79 -3.84 -1.80 -14.03
CA MET A 79 -3.26 -1.65 -15.35
C MET A 79 -1.83 -2.19 -15.39
N ALA A 80 -1.61 -3.25 -16.15
CA ALA A 80 -0.27 -3.76 -16.43
C ALA A 80 0.37 -2.92 -17.55
N VAL A 81 1.47 -2.26 -17.22
CA VAL A 81 2.15 -1.31 -18.11
C VAL A 81 3.65 -1.57 -18.19
N VAL A 82 4.30 -0.92 -19.16
CA VAL A 82 5.76 -0.91 -19.30
C VAL A 82 6.25 0.49 -19.68
N GLY A 83 7.41 0.86 -19.17
CA GLY A 83 8.12 2.09 -19.54
C GLY A 83 7.71 3.35 -18.77
N THR A 84 6.85 3.27 -17.75
CA THR A 84 6.58 4.42 -16.86
C THR A 84 7.60 4.49 -15.73
N LYS A 85 7.89 5.69 -15.26
CA LYS A 85 8.90 5.93 -14.22
C LYS A 85 8.64 5.21 -12.90
N GLU A 86 7.38 5.10 -12.50
CA GLU A 86 6.99 4.49 -11.23
C GLU A 86 5.56 3.94 -11.29
N ASN A 87 5.30 2.97 -10.40
CA ASN A 87 3.95 2.49 -10.14
C ASN A 87 3.16 3.61 -9.48
N ARG A 88 1.92 3.83 -9.91
CA ARG A 88 1.14 4.98 -9.44
C ARG A 88 -0.35 4.76 -9.50
N ILE A 89 -1.05 5.51 -8.65
CA ILE A 89 -2.50 5.64 -8.71
C ILE A 89 -2.84 6.90 -9.51
N VAL A 90 -3.74 6.76 -10.49
CA VAL A 90 -4.25 7.87 -11.30
C VAL A 90 -5.76 7.81 -11.36
N LYS A 91 -6.40 8.96 -11.55
CA LYS A 91 -7.82 9.05 -11.86
C LYS A 91 -7.98 9.23 -13.36
N SER A 92 -8.61 8.27 -14.03
CA SER A 92 -9.00 8.36 -15.44
C SER A 92 -10.47 8.81 -15.55
N GLU A 93 -10.94 8.95 -16.79
CA GLU A 93 -12.36 9.20 -17.07
C GLU A 93 -13.25 8.02 -16.65
N GLU A 94 -12.68 6.81 -16.64
CA GLU A 94 -13.38 5.55 -16.37
C GLU A 94 -13.36 5.17 -14.87
N GLY A 95 -12.47 5.77 -14.08
CA GLY A 95 -12.39 5.50 -12.65
C GLY A 95 -11.00 5.68 -12.06
N LEU A 96 -10.72 4.94 -10.99
CA LEU A 96 -9.40 4.89 -10.39
C LEU A 96 -8.58 3.80 -11.11
N CYS A 97 -7.40 4.15 -11.61
CA CYS A 97 -6.46 3.20 -12.17
C CYS A 97 -5.21 3.08 -11.29
N ILE A 98 -4.75 1.86 -11.08
CA ILE A 98 -3.46 1.56 -10.46
C ILE A 98 -2.55 1.03 -11.56
N LEU A 99 -1.56 1.82 -11.95
CA LEU A 99 -0.56 1.46 -12.96
C LEU A 99 0.57 0.70 -12.28
N ILE A 100 0.84 -0.49 -12.78
CA ILE A 100 1.94 -1.35 -12.33
C ILE A 100 2.87 -1.58 -13.51
N ASP A 101 4.07 -1.00 -13.42
CA ASP A 101 5.11 -1.21 -14.40
C ASP A 101 5.83 -2.53 -14.14
N LEU A 102 5.61 -3.51 -15.03
CA LEU A 102 6.14 -4.86 -14.87
C LEU A 102 7.67 -4.91 -14.97
N ILE A 103 8.30 -3.97 -15.69
CA ILE A 103 9.77 -3.89 -15.78
C ILE A 103 10.32 -3.34 -14.48
N HIS A 104 9.68 -2.30 -13.93
CA HIS A 104 10.10 -1.74 -12.66
C HIS A 104 9.98 -2.76 -11.52
N ILE A 105 8.92 -3.58 -11.51
CA ILE A 105 8.79 -4.73 -10.60
C ILE A 105 9.95 -5.71 -10.76
N ALA A 106 10.29 -6.06 -12.01
CA ALA A 106 11.40 -6.95 -12.32
C ALA A 106 12.79 -6.36 -12.03
N ASP A 107 12.92 -5.05 -11.84
CA ASP A 107 14.20 -4.41 -11.51
C ASP A 107 14.52 -4.46 -10.00
N TYR A 108 13.55 -4.75 -9.14
CA TYR A 108 13.79 -4.90 -7.69
C TYR A 108 14.58 -6.18 -7.35
N THR A 109 14.42 -7.24 -8.12
CA THR A 109 15.01 -8.57 -7.83
C THR A 109 15.04 -9.44 -9.08
N ARG A 110 15.85 -10.50 -9.09
CA ARG A 110 15.93 -11.46 -10.20
C ARG A 110 15.04 -12.70 -9.99
N ILE A 111 14.35 -12.80 -8.87
CA ILE A 111 13.61 -13.99 -8.47
C ILE A 111 12.11 -13.74 -8.65
N VAL A 112 11.45 -14.51 -9.52
CA VAL A 112 10.03 -14.35 -9.86
C VAL A 112 9.11 -14.39 -8.64
N SER A 113 9.36 -15.29 -7.68
CA SER A 113 8.56 -15.37 -6.46
C SER A 113 8.68 -14.11 -5.59
N GLN A 114 9.82 -13.44 -5.60
CA GLN A 114 10.00 -12.17 -4.90
C GLN A 114 9.31 -11.01 -5.65
N MET A 115 9.33 -11.02 -6.99
CA MET A 115 8.56 -10.06 -7.79
C MET A 115 7.05 -10.21 -7.56
N THR A 116 6.56 -11.45 -7.52
CA THR A 116 5.15 -11.78 -7.22
C THR A 116 4.77 -11.27 -5.83
N TYR A 117 5.64 -11.46 -4.83
CA TYR A 117 5.44 -10.88 -3.51
C TYR A 117 5.34 -9.35 -3.55
N ILE A 118 6.18 -8.66 -4.34
CA ILE A 118 6.12 -7.20 -4.49
C ILE A 118 4.79 -6.77 -5.11
N LEU A 119 4.28 -7.48 -6.12
CA LEU A 119 2.97 -7.23 -6.72
C LEU A 119 1.84 -7.36 -5.67
N GLN A 120 1.82 -8.46 -4.92
CA GLN A 120 0.83 -8.73 -3.87
C GLN A 120 0.88 -7.67 -2.77
N ASN A 121 2.09 -7.33 -2.32
CA ASN A 121 2.32 -6.29 -1.31
C ASN A 121 1.80 -4.93 -1.80
N TYR A 122 2.21 -4.49 -2.99
CA TYR A 122 1.83 -3.19 -3.54
C TYR A 122 0.31 -3.07 -3.72
N LEU A 123 -0.33 -4.07 -4.33
CA LEU A 123 -1.78 -4.07 -4.51
C LEU A 123 -2.52 -4.07 -3.17
N THR A 124 -2.13 -4.95 -2.24
CA THR A 124 -2.78 -5.01 -0.92
C THR A 124 -2.63 -3.69 -0.18
N PHE A 125 -1.46 -3.06 -0.24
CA PHE A 125 -1.18 -1.79 0.40
C PHE A 125 -2.05 -0.65 -0.18
N GLU A 126 -2.04 -0.46 -1.49
CA GLU A 126 -2.75 0.64 -2.12
C GLU A 126 -4.27 0.47 -2.09
N LEU A 127 -4.77 -0.75 -2.27
CA LEU A 127 -6.20 -1.04 -2.17
C LEU A 127 -6.71 -0.88 -0.73
N SER A 128 -5.93 -1.31 0.28
CA SER A 128 -6.27 -1.07 1.69
C SER A 128 -6.38 0.44 1.97
N LYS A 129 -5.41 1.23 1.52
CA LYS A 129 -5.45 2.69 1.68
C LYS A 129 -6.68 3.29 1.03
N TYR A 130 -6.99 2.88 -0.20
CA TYR A 130 -8.18 3.35 -0.91
C TYR A 130 -9.47 3.06 -0.13
N LEU A 131 -9.64 1.83 0.36
CA LEU A 131 -10.82 1.42 1.15
C LEU A 131 -10.92 2.20 2.47
N ILE A 132 -9.80 2.34 3.19
CA ILE A 132 -9.73 3.11 4.44
C ILE A 132 -10.11 4.58 4.18
N GLN A 133 -9.58 5.20 3.13
CA GLN A 133 -9.83 6.60 2.80
C GLN A 133 -11.27 6.86 2.33
N LYS A 134 -11.89 5.88 1.67
CA LYS A 134 -13.32 5.93 1.30
C LYS A 134 -14.21 5.96 2.53
N GLN A 135 -13.88 5.16 3.56
CA GLN A 135 -14.61 5.12 4.84
C GLN A 135 -14.29 6.32 5.74
N PHE A 136 -13.02 6.71 5.83
CA PHE A 136 -12.50 7.74 6.73
C PHE A 136 -11.76 8.84 5.95
N PRO A 137 -12.48 9.69 5.18
CA PRO A 137 -11.85 10.74 4.41
C PRO A 137 -11.18 11.77 5.32
N VAL A 138 -10.03 12.30 4.89
CA VAL A 138 -9.31 13.34 5.62
C VAL A 138 -10.11 14.65 5.58
N ARG A 139 -10.76 15.00 6.69
CA ARG A 139 -11.59 16.21 6.80
C ARG A 139 -10.87 17.40 7.43
N SER A 140 -9.76 17.17 8.14
CA SER A 140 -9.04 18.21 8.86
C SER A 140 -7.59 18.28 8.41
N ARG A 141 -7.10 19.51 8.23
CA ARG A 141 -5.68 19.81 7.96
C ARG A 141 -4.89 20.10 9.24
N LYS A 142 -5.48 19.89 10.42
CA LYS A 142 -4.77 20.06 11.69
C LYS A 142 -3.69 18.99 11.82
N TYR A 143 -2.53 19.38 12.32
CA TYR A 143 -1.35 18.52 12.44
C TYR A 143 -1.64 17.16 13.07
N LEU A 144 -2.21 17.14 14.28
CA LEU A 144 -2.52 15.88 14.97
C LEU A 144 -3.58 15.04 14.24
N SER A 145 -4.52 15.68 13.53
CA SER A 145 -5.49 14.93 12.73
C SER A 145 -4.82 14.24 11.54
N LEU A 146 -3.90 14.92 10.88
CA LEU A 146 -3.13 14.34 9.77
C LEU A 146 -2.21 13.22 10.25
N LEU A 147 -1.51 13.42 11.37
CA LEU A 147 -0.65 12.40 11.96
C LEU A 147 -1.46 11.15 12.32
N ASN A 148 -2.62 11.33 12.94
CA ASN A 148 -3.57 10.27 13.25
C ASN A 148 -4.02 9.49 12.01
N HIS A 149 -4.43 10.20 10.96
CA HIS A 149 -4.80 9.57 9.70
C HIS A 149 -3.64 8.81 9.06
N LEU A 150 -2.42 9.36 9.07
CA LEU A 150 -1.23 8.69 8.53
C LEU A 150 -0.92 7.41 9.30
N ALA A 151 -0.83 7.48 10.62
CA ALA A 151 -0.51 6.33 11.46
C ALA A 151 -1.57 5.22 11.32
N PHE A 152 -2.85 5.58 11.35
CA PHE A 152 -3.95 4.62 11.19
C PHE A 152 -3.97 4.00 9.80
N THR A 153 -4.00 4.85 8.75
CA THR A 153 -4.23 4.39 7.37
C THR A 153 -3.03 3.62 6.84
N ASN A 154 -1.84 4.21 6.92
CA ASN A 154 -0.64 3.56 6.42
C ASN A 154 -0.21 2.42 7.34
N GLY A 155 -0.45 2.52 8.65
CA GLY A 155 -0.16 1.44 9.59
C GLY A 155 -0.97 0.18 9.29
N LEU A 156 -2.30 0.30 9.16
CA LEU A 156 -3.16 -0.83 8.82
C LEU A 156 -2.85 -1.38 7.43
N ALA A 157 -2.65 -0.51 6.44
CA ALA A 157 -2.35 -0.94 5.09
C ALA A 157 -1.02 -1.71 5.00
N ASN A 158 0.04 -1.23 5.67
CA ASN A 158 1.31 -1.96 5.74
C ASN A 158 1.15 -3.28 6.49
N TYR A 159 0.39 -3.29 7.59
CA TYR A 159 0.13 -4.52 8.35
C TYR A 159 -0.56 -5.59 7.49
N LEU A 160 -1.62 -5.22 6.75
CA LEU A 160 -2.33 -6.12 5.85
C LEU A 160 -1.49 -6.56 4.64
N ALA A 161 -0.59 -5.69 4.16
CA ALA A 161 0.30 -5.98 3.04
C ALA A 161 1.58 -6.73 3.43
N TRP A 162 1.83 -6.97 4.71
CA TRP A 162 3.15 -7.43 5.16
C TRP A 162 3.49 -8.88 4.77
N ASN A 163 2.53 -9.81 4.76
CA ASN A 163 2.71 -11.16 4.21
C ASN A 163 1.36 -11.87 4.04
N ALA A 164 1.38 -13.13 3.60
CA ALA A 164 0.20 -13.97 3.39
C ALA A 164 -0.72 -14.08 4.63
N SER A 165 -0.16 -14.17 5.84
CA SER A 165 -0.96 -14.25 7.08
C SER A 165 -0.28 -13.58 8.28
N CYS A 166 -1.01 -12.70 8.96
CA CYS A 166 -0.64 -12.02 10.19
C CYS A 166 -0.30 -12.98 11.34
N SER A 167 -0.89 -14.19 11.35
CA SER A 167 -0.55 -15.23 12.33
C SER A 167 0.91 -15.69 12.27
N SER A 168 1.60 -15.43 11.16
CA SER A 168 3.01 -15.80 10.95
C SER A 168 3.99 -14.65 11.15
N TYR A 169 3.51 -13.45 11.50
CA TYR A 169 4.35 -12.27 11.64
C TYR A 169 5.30 -12.41 12.82
N LYS A 170 6.52 -11.91 12.63
CA LYS A 170 7.63 -12.01 13.60
C LYS A 170 8.05 -10.65 14.14
N PHE A 171 7.11 -9.71 14.22
CA PHE A 171 7.35 -8.34 14.69
C PHE A 171 7.81 -8.26 16.15
N TYR A 172 7.58 -9.32 16.94
CA TYR A 172 8.06 -9.47 18.31
C TYR A 172 9.54 -9.90 18.45
N THR A 173 10.26 -10.10 17.34
CA THR A 173 11.66 -10.55 17.38
C THR A 173 12.61 -9.36 17.49
N GLN A 174 13.82 -9.61 18.04
CA GLN A 174 14.87 -8.58 18.19
C GLN A 174 15.19 -7.82 16.90
N LYS A 175 14.97 -8.43 15.73
CA LYS A 175 15.14 -7.79 14.43
C LYS A 175 14.28 -6.52 14.29
N TYR A 176 13.09 -6.50 14.89
CA TYR A 176 12.11 -5.42 14.72
C TYR A 176 11.99 -4.52 15.95
N GLU A 177 12.52 -4.94 17.10
CA GLU A 177 12.41 -4.20 18.37
C GLU A 177 12.94 -2.76 18.24
N ALA A 178 14.13 -2.59 17.66
CA ALA A 178 14.73 -1.26 17.48
C ALA A 178 13.89 -0.36 16.54
N HIS A 179 13.20 -0.94 15.55
CA HIS A 179 12.31 -0.19 14.68
C HIS A 179 11.03 0.23 15.43
N LYS A 180 10.48 -0.68 16.25
CA LYS A 180 9.29 -0.43 17.07
C LYS A 180 9.54 0.66 18.12
N GLU A 181 10.59 0.51 18.93
CA GLU A 181 10.99 1.49 19.94
C GLU A 181 11.20 2.88 19.33
N ARG A 182 11.95 2.95 18.21
CA ARG A 182 12.20 4.21 17.51
C ARG A 182 10.92 4.83 16.98
N ALA A 183 10.03 4.04 16.37
CA ALA A 183 8.80 4.56 15.79
C ALA A 183 7.86 5.11 16.88
N PHE A 184 7.67 4.38 17.99
CA PHE A 184 6.88 4.83 19.13
C PHE A 184 7.49 6.04 19.83
N GLY A 185 8.81 6.05 20.05
CA GLY A 185 9.51 7.19 20.65
C GLY A 185 9.37 8.48 19.83
N LEU A 186 9.57 8.40 18.50
CA LEU A 186 9.37 9.55 17.61
C LEU A 186 7.91 10.00 17.55
N LEU A 187 6.96 9.05 17.57
CA LEU A 187 5.55 9.38 17.55
C LEU A 187 5.09 10.06 18.85
N SER A 188 5.61 9.62 20.01
CA SER A 188 5.37 10.26 21.30
C SER A 188 5.92 11.68 21.33
N GLN A 189 7.14 11.90 20.83
CA GLN A 189 7.70 13.25 20.69
C GLN A 189 6.87 14.13 19.75
N ALA A 190 6.39 13.56 18.64
CA ALA A 190 5.58 14.28 17.66
C ALA A 190 4.27 14.81 18.26
N LEU A 191 3.66 14.12 19.25
CA LEU A 191 2.45 14.60 19.94
C LEU A 191 2.67 15.92 20.69
N GLN A 192 3.89 16.18 21.15
CA GLN A 192 4.24 17.35 21.97
C GLN A 192 4.71 18.55 21.13
N VAL A 193 4.75 18.42 19.80
CA VAL A 193 5.26 19.48 18.93
C VAL A 193 4.22 20.58 18.76
N GLU A 194 4.52 21.77 19.25
CA GLU A 194 3.66 22.96 19.10
C GLU A 194 4.04 23.84 17.90
N THR A 195 5.31 23.82 17.49
CA THR A 195 5.83 24.70 16.44
C THR A 195 5.35 24.27 15.05
N LYS A 196 4.55 25.11 14.39
CA LYS A 196 3.99 24.85 13.04
C LYS A 196 5.05 24.46 11.98
N ALA A 197 6.22 25.10 11.99
CA ALA A 197 7.29 24.77 11.05
C ALA A 197 7.80 23.33 11.23
N LEU A 198 7.96 22.91 12.48
CA LEU A 198 8.37 21.54 12.80
C LEU A 198 7.26 20.53 12.51
N GLN A 199 6.00 20.87 12.84
CA GLN A 199 4.83 20.08 12.46
C GLN A 199 4.77 19.80 10.95
N HIS A 200 4.98 20.85 10.14
CA HIS A 200 5.01 20.71 8.68
C HIS A 200 6.16 19.82 8.22
N LYS A 201 7.39 20.04 8.75
CA LYS A 201 8.55 19.21 8.43
C LYS A 201 8.29 17.74 8.75
N ILE A 202 7.69 17.45 9.90
CA ILE A 202 7.31 16.10 10.33
C ILE A 202 6.34 15.47 9.33
N LEU A 203 5.26 16.16 8.96
CA LEU A 203 4.27 15.63 8.03
C LEU A 203 4.85 15.33 6.65
N VAL A 204 5.73 16.19 6.13
CA VAL A 204 6.42 15.95 4.86
C VAL A 204 7.34 14.73 4.99
N SER A 205 8.17 14.68 6.02
CA SER A 205 9.12 13.58 6.21
C SER A 205 8.45 12.22 6.46
N ALA A 206 7.25 12.22 7.04
CA ALA A 206 6.49 11.01 7.36
C ALA A 206 6.09 10.19 6.12
N VAL A 207 6.14 10.79 4.92
CA VAL A 207 5.72 10.14 3.67
C VAL A 207 6.82 10.10 2.59
N THR A 208 7.96 10.80 2.79
CA THR A 208 9.03 10.88 1.78
C THR A 208 10.27 10.05 2.12
N GLN A 209 10.38 9.52 3.33
CA GLN A 209 11.52 8.70 3.76
C GLN A 209 11.34 7.23 3.41
N GLU A 210 12.44 6.45 3.49
CA GLU A 210 12.37 4.99 3.47
C GLU A 210 11.41 4.46 4.54
N PHE A 211 10.77 3.33 4.25
CA PHE A 211 9.67 2.77 5.03
C PHE A 211 9.94 2.77 6.55
N TRP A 212 11.06 2.19 7.00
CA TRP A 212 11.37 2.08 8.44
C TRP A 212 11.57 3.43 9.16
N ASN A 213 11.78 4.51 8.41
CA ASN A 213 11.88 5.85 8.96
C ASN A 213 10.58 6.65 8.84
N GLN A 214 9.55 6.12 8.16
CA GLN A 214 8.18 6.66 8.16
C GLN A 214 7.49 6.35 9.49
N PHE A 215 7.97 6.96 10.56
CA PHE A 215 7.64 6.58 11.94
C PHE A 215 6.12 6.53 12.24
N PRO A 216 5.22 7.37 11.69
CA PRO A 216 3.79 7.23 11.97
C PRO A 216 3.23 5.93 11.39
N SER A 217 3.58 5.61 10.14
CA SER A 217 3.16 4.38 9.45
C SER A 217 3.69 3.15 10.19
N VAL A 218 4.98 3.17 10.57
CA VAL A 218 5.64 2.05 11.27
C VAL A 218 5.05 1.84 12.66
N ALA A 219 4.83 2.92 13.42
CA ALA A 219 4.19 2.85 14.72
C ALA A 219 2.76 2.29 14.60
N GLY A 220 1.97 2.79 13.65
CA GLY A 220 0.63 2.26 13.41
C GLY A 220 0.65 0.77 13.08
N MET A 221 1.58 0.32 12.23
CA MET A 221 1.74 -1.10 11.88
C MET A 221 2.05 -1.97 13.11
N PHE A 222 3.00 -1.55 13.96
CA PHE A 222 3.32 -2.29 15.19
C PHE A 222 2.18 -2.26 16.21
N TYR A 223 1.43 -1.17 16.30
CA TYR A 223 0.27 -1.13 17.17
C TYR A 223 -0.85 -2.07 16.71
N PHE A 224 -1.10 -2.16 15.41
CA PHE A 224 -2.01 -3.19 14.88
C PHE A 224 -1.49 -4.61 15.18
N ASP A 225 -0.18 -4.85 15.11
CA ASP A 225 0.38 -6.15 15.51
C ASP A 225 0.13 -6.46 17.00
N ASP A 226 0.37 -5.49 17.89
CA ASP A 226 0.13 -5.66 19.32
C ASP A 226 -1.35 -5.99 19.59
N ILE A 227 -2.28 -5.26 18.97
CA ILE A 227 -3.72 -5.51 19.10
C ILE A 227 -4.11 -6.90 18.58
N TYR A 228 -3.54 -7.35 17.46
CA TYR A 228 -3.82 -8.68 16.93
C TYR A 228 -3.33 -9.78 17.89
N ARG A 229 -2.16 -9.59 18.50
CA ARG A 229 -1.59 -10.57 19.43
C ARG A 229 -2.38 -10.66 20.73
N ASP A 230 -2.93 -9.54 21.19
CA ASP A 230 -3.68 -9.48 22.45
C ASP A 230 -5.14 -9.89 22.29
N LEU A 231 -5.79 -9.45 21.21
CA LEU A 231 -7.25 -9.53 21.02
C LEU A 231 -7.66 -10.27 19.73
N GLY A 232 -6.70 -10.79 18.97
CA GLY A 232 -6.96 -11.48 17.72
C GLY A 232 -7.52 -10.59 16.62
N LYS A 233 -8.16 -11.23 15.64
CA LYS A 233 -8.80 -10.60 14.49
C LYS A 233 -9.87 -9.59 14.92
N GLU A 234 -10.64 -9.93 15.95
CA GLU A 234 -11.74 -9.13 16.49
C GLU A 234 -11.24 -7.78 17.04
N GLY A 235 -10.05 -7.77 17.66
CA GLY A 235 -9.37 -6.55 18.10
C GLY A 235 -9.07 -5.60 16.95
N ILE A 236 -8.57 -6.11 15.83
CA ILE A 236 -8.27 -5.31 14.64
C ILE A 236 -9.54 -4.72 14.03
N VAL A 237 -10.59 -5.53 13.90
CA VAL A 237 -11.89 -5.07 13.39
C VAL A 237 -12.47 -3.99 14.30
N LEU A 238 -12.38 -4.15 15.62
CA LEU A 238 -12.84 -3.16 16.58
C LEU A 238 -12.05 -1.86 16.44
N LEU A 239 -10.72 -1.92 16.40
CA LEU A 239 -9.86 -0.75 16.23
C LEU A 239 -10.13 -0.03 14.91
N TYR A 240 -10.31 -0.77 13.81
CA TYR A 240 -10.68 -0.20 12.52
C TYR A 240 -12.00 0.57 12.58
N ARG A 241 -13.02 0.04 13.27
CA ARG A 241 -14.34 0.69 13.42
C ARG A 241 -14.28 2.01 14.20
N HIS A 242 -13.35 2.17 15.14
CA HIS A 242 -13.12 3.43 15.84
C HIS A 242 -12.55 4.52 14.91
N GLY A 243 -11.85 4.10 13.87
CA GLY A 243 -11.29 4.97 12.86
C GLY A 243 -10.07 5.77 13.34
N PRO A 244 -9.61 6.73 12.52
CA PRO A 244 -8.34 7.42 12.77
C PRO A 244 -8.42 8.47 13.88
N LYS A 245 -9.61 8.87 14.34
CA LYS A 245 -9.73 9.97 15.31
C LYS A 245 -9.11 9.55 16.64
N ASN A 246 -8.11 10.32 17.09
CA ASN A 246 -7.35 10.08 18.31
C ASN A 246 -6.62 8.72 18.36
N PHE A 247 -6.39 8.08 17.21
CA PHE A 247 -5.71 6.79 17.10
C PHE A 247 -4.34 6.74 17.79
N ILE A 248 -3.50 7.75 17.59
CA ILE A 248 -2.15 7.79 18.15
C ILE A 248 -2.20 7.87 19.67
N GLN A 249 -3.20 8.56 20.22
CA GLN A 249 -3.37 8.63 21.67
C GLN A 249 -3.63 7.25 22.27
N THR A 250 -4.39 6.37 21.59
CA THR A 250 -4.65 5.01 22.10
C THR A 250 -3.41 4.12 22.13
N ILE A 251 -2.34 4.47 21.42
CA ILE A 251 -1.05 3.76 21.47
C ILE A 251 -0.36 3.96 22.83
N PHE A 252 -0.56 5.13 23.46
CA PHE A 252 0.16 5.53 24.67
C PHE A 252 -0.72 5.58 25.92
N HIS A 253 -1.99 5.20 25.80
CA HIS A 253 -2.90 5.08 26.93
C HIS A 253 -3.02 3.61 27.32
N GLU A 254 -2.35 3.25 28.42
CA GLU A 254 -2.67 2.06 29.24
C GLU A 254 -3.92 2.34 30.10
#